data_AF-A0A8D2APD2-F1
#
_entry.id   AF-A0A8D2APD2-F1
#
_cell.length_a   1.000
_cell.length_b   1.000
_cell.length_c   1.000
_cell.angle_alpha   90.00
_cell.angle_beta   90.00
_cell.angle_gamma   90.00
#
_symmetry.space_group_name_H-M   'P 1'
#
loop_
_entity.id
_entity.type
_entity.pdbx_description
1 polymer ?
#
loop_
_entity_poly.entity_id
_entity_poly.type
_entity_poly.pdbx_seq_one_letter_code
_entity_poly.pdbx_strand_id
1 'polypeptide(L)'
;MAMAVAQKFSHLLSSLWHVGQESVRPEPVFTVDRAEVPPLFWKPYIYAGYRPLHRTWRFYFRTLFQQHNEAVNVWTHLLAALALLLRLAIFVGTVDLLGDPHALPLFIIVFASFTYLSFSALAHLLQAKSEFWHYSFFFLDYVGVAVYQYGSALAHFYYAIEPAWHARVQAIFLPMAAFLAWLSCTGSCYNKYIQKPGLLGRTCQEVPSALAYALDISPVVHRILVSPHSDTEDPALLYHKCQVVFFLLAAAFFSTFVPERWFPGSCHVFGQGHQVFHVFLVLCTLAQLEAVTLDYEARRPVYEPLHTRCPHNFSALFLLTVGSSVLTAFLLSQLVRRKLSEKTK
;
A
#
# COMPACT_ATOMS: atom_id res chain seq x y z
N MET A 1 -49.97 -33.95 3.89
CA MET A 1 -48.51 -33.75 4.06
C MET A 1 -48.02 -32.38 3.58
N ALA A 2 -48.51 -31.85 2.45
CA ALA A 2 -48.11 -30.53 1.93
C ALA A 2 -48.49 -29.32 2.81
N MET A 3 -49.66 -29.34 3.47
CA MET A 3 -50.10 -28.22 4.32
C MET A 3 -49.28 -28.04 5.62
N ALA A 4 -48.78 -29.14 6.20
CA ALA A 4 -47.95 -29.08 7.40
C ALA A 4 -46.55 -28.50 7.13
N VAL A 5 -46.05 -28.64 5.89
CA VAL A 5 -44.77 -28.07 5.44
C VAL A 5 -44.88 -26.56 5.22
N ALA A 6 -46.00 -26.10 4.64
CA ALA A 6 -46.26 -24.67 4.43
C ALA A 6 -46.38 -23.89 5.76
N GLN A 7 -47.03 -24.49 6.77
CA GLN A 7 -47.20 -23.87 8.07
C GLN A 7 -45.86 -23.77 8.85
N LYS A 8 -45.01 -24.81 8.77
CA LYS A 8 -43.65 -24.78 9.31
C LYS A 8 -42.76 -23.75 8.62
N PHE A 9 -42.90 -23.57 7.30
CA PHE A 9 -42.17 -22.53 6.56
C PHE A 9 -42.61 -21.12 6.95
N SER A 10 -43.91 -20.90 7.18
CA SER A 10 -44.42 -19.59 7.62
C SER A 10 -43.92 -19.21 9.02
N HIS A 11 -43.83 -20.18 9.94
CA HIS A 11 -43.27 -19.97 11.27
C HIS A 11 -41.75 -19.77 11.25
N LEU A 12 -41.04 -20.40 10.31
CA LEU A 12 -39.60 -20.17 10.12
C LEU A 12 -39.35 -18.76 9.56
N LEU A 13 -40.18 -18.31 8.62
CA LEU A 13 -40.11 -16.96 8.04
C LEU A 13 -40.49 -15.87 9.06
N SER A 14 -41.49 -16.10 9.91
CA SER A 14 -41.84 -15.14 10.98
C SER A 14 -40.80 -15.10 12.11
N SER A 15 -40.20 -16.25 12.43
CA SER A 15 -39.03 -16.35 13.33
C SER A 15 -37.83 -15.58 12.77
N LEU A 16 -37.53 -15.72 11.48
CA LEU A 16 -36.46 -14.98 10.82
C LEU A 16 -36.76 -13.46 10.73
N TRP A 17 -38.02 -13.08 10.60
CA TRP A 17 -38.45 -11.68 10.62
C TRP A 17 -38.28 -11.05 12.02
N HIS A 18 -38.59 -11.78 13.08
CA HIS A 18 -38.38 -11.32 14.46
C HIS A 18 -36.90 -11.28 14.88
N VAL A 19 -36.06 -12.17 14.35
CA VAL A 19 -34.59 -12.10 14.55
C VAL A 19 -33.96 -10.88 13.85
N GLY A 20 -34.61 -10.36 12.79
CA GLY A 20 -34.21 -9.12 12.12
C GLY A 20 -34.65 -7.84 12.83
N GLN A 21 -35.42 -7.95 13.93
CA GLN A 21 -36.09 -6.83 14.60
C GLN A 21 -35.59 -6.60 16.04
N GLU A 22 -34.41 -7.10 16.40
CA GLU A 22 -33.64 -6.42 17.44
C GLU A 22 -33.27 -5.05 16.89
N SER A 23 -33.89 -4.00 17.43
CA SER A 23 -33.46 -2.64 17.20
C SER A 23 -32.06 -2.46 17.79
N VAL A 24 -31.04 -2.90 17.07
CA VAL A 24 -29.67 -2.48 17.30
C VAL A 24 -29.65 -1.01 16.95
N ARG A 25 -30.01 -0.16 17.93
CA ARG A 25 -29.67 1.27 17.86
C ARG A 25 -28.20 1.29 17.46
N PRO A 26 -27.84 1.87 16.31
CA PRO A 26 -26.44 1.95 15.93
C PRO A 26 -25.72 2.59 17.12
N GLU A 27 -24.74 1.87 17.70
CA GLU A 27 -23.91 2.47 18.75
C GLU A 27 -23.46 3.84 18.22
N PRO A 28 -23.76 4.93 18.93
CA PRO A 28 -23.27 6.24 18.52
C PRO A 28 -21.75 6.09 18.44
N VAL A 29 -21.18 6.38 17.27
CA VAL A 29 -19.74 6.28 17.11
C VAL A 29 -19.14 7.59 17.58
N PHE A 30 -18.54 7.54 18.76
CA PHE A 30 -17.79 8.63 19.34
C PHE A 30 -16.29 8.37 19.18
N THR A 31 -15.55 9.44 18.92
CA THR A 31 -14.10 9.43 19.09
C THR A 31 -13.74 9.69 20.55
N VAL A 32 -12.56 9.24 20.97
CA VAL A 32 -12.02 9.40 22.32
C VAL A 32 -10.76 10.25 22.31
N ASP A 33 -10.42 10.79 23.48
CA ASP A 33 -9.17 11.50 23.69
C ASP A 33 -7.97 10.55 23.71
N ARG A 34 -6.78 11.08 23.42
CA ARG A 34 -5.52 10.33 23.41
C ARG A 34 -5.25 9.64 24.75
N ALA A 35 -5.66 10.25 25.86
CA ALA A 35 -5.49 9.70 27.20
C ALA A 35 -6.26 8.38 27.40
N GLU A 36 -7.31 8.13 26.62
CA GLU A 36 -8.16 6.94 26.70
C GLU A 36 -7.65 5.77 25.84
N VAL A 37 -6.61 5.98 25.02
CA VAL A 37 -6.00 4.93 24.20
C VAL A 37 -4.57 4.63 24.64
N PRO A 38 -4.10 3.37 24.53
CA PRO A 38 -2.74 3.00 24.87
C PRO A 38 -1.68 3.80 24.08
N PRO A 39 -0.49 4.04 24.65
CA PRO A 39 0.58 4.77 23.98
C PRO A 39 0.98 4.25 22.59
N LEU A 40 0.76 2.96 22.34
CA LEU A 40 0.93 2.32 21.03
C LEU A 40 0.22 3.06 19.89
N PHE A 41 -0.97 3.62 20.16
CA PHE A 41 -1.81 4.27 19.17
C PHE A 41 -1.49 5.76 19.01
N TRP A 42 -0.68 6.33 19.91
CA TRP A 42 -0.43 7.75 19.94
C TRP A 42 0.31 8.20 18.68
N LYS A 43 -0.21 9.28 18.09
CA LYS A 43 0.46 9.97 16.99
C LYS A 43 1.06 11.28 17.53
N PRO A 44 2.26 11.68 17.08
CA PRO A 44 2.82 12.97 17.44
C PRO A 44 1.82 14.11 17.15
N TYR A 45 1.68 15.05 18.08
CA TYR A 45 0.85 16.25 17.94
C TYR A 45 -0.67 16.06 17.75
N ILE A 46 -1.16 14.81 17.81
CA ILE A 46 -2.59 14.48 17.77
C ILE A 46 -3.05 14.12 19.19
N TYR A 47 -4.08 14.81 19.68
CA TYR A 47 -4.58 14.63 21.05
C TYR A 47 -6.02 14.11 21.12
N ALA A 48 -6.83 14.27 20.09
CA ALA A 48 -8.20 13.78 20.01
C ALA A 48 -8.52 13.12 18.66
N GLY A 49 -9.72 12.55 18.54
CA GLY A 49 -10.21 11.93 17.30
C GLY A 49 -9.88 10.45 17.17
N TYR A 50 -9.41 9.80 18.24
CA TYR A 50 -9.10 8.36 18.24
C TYR A 50 -10.38 7.53 18.27
N ARG A 51 -10.36 6.33 17.70
CA ARG A 51 -11.51 5.40 17.80
C ARG A 51 -11.33 4.49 19.02
N PRO A 52 -12.42 4.19 19.77
CA PRO A 52 -12.35 3.30 20.91
C PRO A 52 -11.92 1.89 20.49
N LEU A 53 -11.15 1.22 21.35
CA LEU A 53 -10.66 -0.13 21.12
C LEU A 53 -11.74 -1.19 21.46
N HIS A 54 -11.48 -2.43 21.04
CA HIS A 54 -12.25 -3.62 21.40
C HIS A 54 -13.73 -3.64 20.98
N ARG A 55 -14.14 -2.76 20.05
CA ARG A 55 -15.49 -2.78 19.46
C ARG A 55 -15.65 -3.93 18.45
N THR A 56 -16.87 -4.12 17.95
CA THR A 56 -17.16 -5.13 16.92
C THR A 56 -16.54 -4.74 15.58
N TRP A 57 -16.32 -5.69 14.66
CA TRP A 57 -15.84 -5.38 13.31
C TRP A 57 -16.80 -4.44 12.56
N ARG A 58 -18.12 -4.64 12.73
CA ARG A 58 -19.16 -3.78 12.15
C ARG A 58 -19.00 -2.32 12.56
N PHE A 59 -18.58 -2.05 13.80
CA PHE A 59 -18.28 -0.70 14.27
C PHE A 59 -17.17 -0.04 13.42
N TYR A 60 -16.03 -0.72 13.22
CA TYR A 60 -14.92 -0.14 12.45
C TYR A 60 -15.26 0.08 10.98
N PHE A 61 -15.99 -0.84 10.35
CA PHE A 61 -16.47 -0.60 8.98
C PHE A 61 -17.44 0.57 8.87
N ARG A 62 -18.32 0.77 9.86
CA ARG A 62 -19.19 1.96 9.91
C ARG A 62 -18.42 3.26 10.08
N THR A 63 -17.25 3.22 10.72
CA THR A 63 -16.41 4.42 10.89
C THR A 63 -15.84 4.96 9.58
N LEU A 64 -15.89 4.18 8.48
CA LEU A 64 -15.48 4.63 7.15
C LEU A 64 -16.13 5.96 6.75
N PHE A 65 -17.40 6.17 7.13
CA PHE A 65 -18.16 7.38 6.78
C PHE A 65 -18.23 8.39 7.93
N GLN A 66 -17.27 8.36 8.85
CA GLN A 66 -17.28 9.19 10.05
C GLN A 66 -15.95 9.94 10.23
N GLN A 67 -16.00 11.04 10.96
CA GLN A 67 -14.83 11.84 11.27
C GLN A 67 -14.04 11.20 12.41
N HIS A 68 -12.79 10.87 12.12
CA HIS A 68 -11.81 10.39 13.09
C HIS A 68 -10.40 10.69 12.56
N ASN A 69 -9.39 10.57 13.40
CA ASN A 69 -8.01 10.96 13.09
C ASN A 69 -7.36 10.19 11.93
N GLU A 70 -7.88 9.01 11.61
CA GLU A 70 -7.48 8.20 10.45
C GLU A 70 -8.34 8.38 9.19
N ALA A 71 -9.44 9.15 9.24
CA ALA A 71 -10.47 9.11 8.19
C ALA A 71 -9.91 9.50 6.82
N VAL A 72 -9.15 10.60 6.76
CA VAL A 72 -8.50 11.05 5.53
C VAL A 72 -7.46 10.04 5.04
N ASN A 73 -6.69 9.41 5.94
CA ASN A 73 -5.70 8.39 5.58
C ASN A 73 -6.36 7.18 4.89
N VAL A 74 -7.56 6.80 5.34
CA VAL A 74 -8.36 5.74 4.70
C VAL A 74 -8.86 6.18 3.33
N TRP A 75 -9.50 7.35 3.24
CA TRP A 75 -10.14 7.81 2.01
C TRP A 75 -9.16 8.11 0.88
N THR A 76 -7.99 8.67 1.17
CA THR A 76 -6.98 8.97 0.15
C THR A 76 -6.55 7.71 -0.60
N HIS A 77 -6.25 6.62 0.11
CA HIS A 77 -5.87 5.35 -0.49
C HIS A 77 -7.07 4.54 -1.02
N LEU A 78 -8.22 4.57 -0.35
CA LEU A 78 -9.40 3.84 -0.80
C LEU A 78 -9.91 4.34 -2.15
N LEU A 79 -10.00 5.66 -2.35
CA LEU A 79 -10.44 6.22 -3.64
C LEU A 79 -9.49 5.84 -4.77
N ALA A 80 -8.19 5.92 -4.52
CA ALA A 80 -7.17 5.50 -5.49
C ALA A 80 -7.28 3.99 -5.78
N ALA A 81 -7.47 3.15 -4.76
CA ALA A 81 -7.66 1.70 -4.94
C ALA A 81 -8.87 1.39 -5.81
N LEU A 82 -10.01 2.06 -5.61
CA LEU A 82 -11.21 1.88 -6.43
C LEU A 82 -10.99 2.30 -7.89
N ALA A 83 -10.29 3.42 -8.12
CA ALA A 83 -9.92 3.85 -9.48
C ALA A 83 -9.00 2.83 -10.18
N LEU A 84 -8.00 2.31 -9.46
CA LEU A 84 -7.09 1.29 -10.00
C LEU A 84 -7.77 -0.08 -10.17
N LEU A 85 -8.76 -0.43 -9.35
CA LEU A 85 -9.56 -1.62 -9.54
C LEU A 85 -10.34 -1.56 -10.86
N LEU A 86 -10.93 -0.39 -11.16
CA LEU A 86 -11.59 -0.17 -12.45
C LEU A 86 -10.59 -0.26 -13.61
N ARG A 87 -9.41 0.39 -13.49
CA ARG A 87 -8.35 0.30 -14.50
C ARG A 87 -7.90 -1.14 -14.72
N LEU A 88 -7.75 -1.92 -13.65
CA LEU A 88 -7.39 -3.35 -13.70
C LEU A 88 -8.48 -4.17 -14.40
N ALA A 89 -9.75 -3.94 -14.08
CA ALA A 89 -10.87 -4.64 -14.70
C ALA A 89 -10.95 -4.35 -16.21
N ILE A 90 -10.75 -3.10 -16.62
CA ILE A 90 -10.67 -2.71 -18.04
C ILE A 90 -9.49 -3.43 -18.69
N PHE A 91 -8.29 -3.33 -18.11
CA PHE A 91 -7.08 -3.92 -18.66
C PHE A 91 -7.20 -5.43 -18.88
N VAL A 92 -7.70 -6.18 -17.89
CA VAL A 92 -7.94 -7.62 -17.99
C VAL A 92 -9.02 -7.96 -19.04
N GLY A 93 -9.99 -7.06 -19.26
CA GLY A 93 -11.04 -7.24 -20.26
C GLY A 93 -10.60 -6.93 -21.70
N THR A 94 -9.54 -6.11 -21.89
CA THR A 94 -9.13 -5.61 -23.21
C THR A 94 -7.80 -6.17 -23.71
N VAL A 95 -6.92 -6.62 -22.81
CA VAL A 95 -5.56 -7.06 -23.16
C VAL A 95 -5.44 -8.58 -23.04
N ASP A 96 -4.90 -9.22 -24.08
CA ASP A 96 -4.63 -10.67 -24.07
C ASP A 96 -3.38 -11.00 -23.25
N LEU A 97 -3.56 -11.21 -21.94
CA LEU A 97 -2.46 -11.54 -21.03
C LEU A 97 -1.79 -12.89 -21.29
N LEU A 98 -2.48 -13.81 -21.97
CA LEU A 98 -1.95 -15.14 -22.28
C LEU A 98 -1.18 -15.13 -23.61
N GLY A 99 -1.67 -14.39 -24.59
CA GLY A 99 -1.04 -14.24 -25.90
C GLY A 99 0.03 -13.14 -25.96
N ASP A 100 0.07 -12.20 -25.02
CA ASP A 100 1.04 -11.09 -24.98
C ASP A 100 1.88 -11.07 -23.69
N PRO A 101 3.05 -11.74 -23.68
CA PRO A 101 3.97 -11.68 -22.54
C PRO A 101 4.46 -10.27 -22.20
N HIS A 102 4.43 -9.33 -23.15
CA HIS A 102 4.81 -7.94 -22.93
C HIS A 102 3.79 -7.21 -22.05
N ALA A 103 2.56 -7.71 -21.90
CA ALA A 103 1.53 -7.12 -21.04
C ALA A 103 1.64 -7.53 -19.56
N LEU A 104 2.38 -8.60 -19.24
CA LEU A 104 2.43 -9.16 -17.89
C LEU A 104 3.12 -8.23 -16.86
N PRO A 105 4.24 -7.55 -17.16
CA PRO A 105 4.81 -6.58 -16.23
C PRO A 105 3.85 -5.41 -15.93
N LEU A 106 3.10 -4.94 -16.94
CA LEU A 106 2.06 -3.91 -16.79
C LEU A 106 0.91 -4.39 -15.88
N PHE A 107 0.44 -5.63 -16.06
CA PHE A 107 -0.52 -6.25 -15.15
C PHE A 107 0.00 -6.25 -13.70
N ILE A 108 1.25 -6.68 -13.49
CA ILE A 108 1.84 -6.80 -12.16
C ILE A 108 1.90 -5.44 -11.46
N ILE A 109 2.33 -4.36 -12.13
CA ILE A 109 2.38 -3.04 -11.49
C ILE A 109 0.99 -2.49 -11.18
N VAL A 110 -0.02 -2.67 -12.03
CA VAL A 110 -1.38 -2.22 -11.73
C VAL A 110 -1.96 -3.01 -10.54
N PHE A 111 -1.78 -4.34 -10.53
CA PHE A 111 -2.23 -5.20 -9.44
C PHE A 111 -1.50 -4.90 -8.12
N ALA A 112 -0.19 -4.69 -8.16
CA ALA A 112 0.61 -4.32 -7.01
C ALA A 112 0.21 -2.94 -6.46
N SER A 113 -0.08 -1.99 -7.36
CA SER A 113 -0.58 -0.65 -7.02
C SER A 113 -1.93 -0.72 -6.28
N PHE A 114 -2.87 -1.50 -6.81
CA PHE A 114 -4.15 -1.77 -6.14
C PHE A 114 -3.96 -2.43 -4.77
N THR A 115 -3.05 -3.40 -4.68
CA THR A 115 -2.82 -4.19 -3.46
C THR A 115 -2.29 -3.33 -2.33
N TYR A 116 -1.26 -2.49 -2.56
CA TYR A 116 -0.71 -1.65 -1.49
C TYR A 116 -1.72 -0.61 -1.00
N LEU A 117 -2.46 0.03 -1.91
CA LEU A 117 -3.48 1.02 -1.55
C LEU A 117 -4.58 0.38 -0.71
N SER A 118 -5.02 -0.82 -1.09
CA SER A 118 -6.03 -1.59 -0.36
C SER A 118 -5.54 -2.00 1.03
N PHE A 119 -4.32 -2.52 1.14
CA PHE A 119 -3.74 -2.93 2.43
C PHE A 119 -3.54 -1.73 3.36
N SER A 120 -3.08 -0.60 2.84
CA SER A 120 -2.94 0.63 3.59
C SER A 120 -4.29 1.18 4.07
N ALA A 121 -5.30 1.25 3.19
CA ALA A 121 -6.64 1.69 3.57
C ALA A 121 -7.26 0.79 4.64
N LEU A 122 -7.13 -0.54 4.49
CA LEU A 122 -7.55 -1.51 5.51
C LEU A 122 -6.81 -1.31 6.83
N ALA A 123 -5.51 -1.02 6.77
CA ALA A 123 -4.73 -0.82 7.98
C ALA A 123 -5.20 0.39 8.76
N HIS A 124 -5.34 1.55 8.10
CA HIS A 124 -5.85 2.75 8.73
C HIS A 124 -7.31 2.59 9.18
N LEU A 125 -8.13 1.80 8.50
CA LEU A 125 -9.52 1.57 8.89
C LEU A 125 -9.65 0.63 10.10
N LEU A 126 -8.82 -0.42 10.19
CA LEU A 126 -9.06 -1.54 11.12
C LEU A 126 -8.04 -1.64 12.27
N GLN A 127 -6.95 -0.88 12.23
CA GLN A 127 -5.89 -0.93 13.27
C GLN A 127 -6.41 -0.67 14.69
N ALA A 128 -7.48 0.14 14.85
CA ALA A 128 -8.04 0.51 16.14
C ALA A 128 -8.80 -0.64 16.85
N LYS A 129 -8.85 -1.85 16.28
CA LYS A 129 -9.57 -2.99 16.87
C LYS A 129 -8.99 -3.47 18.21
N SER A 130 -7.68 -3.59 18.30
CA SER A 130 -6.92 -3.97 19.51
C SER A 130 -5.42 -3.79 19.26
N GLU A 131 -4.59 -3.89 20.29
CA GLU A 131 -3.12 -3.85 20.13
C GLU A 131 -2.64 -4.89 19.10
N PHE A 132 -3.13 -6.14 19.15
CA PHE A 132 -2.74 -7.18 18.18
C PHE A 132 -3.05 -6.78 16.73
N TRP A 133 -4.30 -6.34 16.48
CA TRP A 133 -4.74 -5.97 15.14
C TRP A 133 -4.03 -4.72 14.63
N HIS A 134 -3.67 -3.78 15.52
CA HIS A 134 -2.83 -2.64 15.17
C HIS A 134 -1.53 -3.10 14.51
N TYR A 135 -0.78 -4.02 15.13
CA TYR A 135 0.44 -4.55 14.52
C TYR A 135 0.16 -5.31 13.22
N SER A 136 -0.77 -6.27 13.24
CA SER A 136 -1.02 -7.15 12.09
C SER A 136 -1.45 -6.38 10.84
N PHE A 137 -2.29 -5.36 10.98
CA PHE A 137 -2.70 -4.54 9.85
C PHE A 137 -1.58 -3.65 9.32
N PHE A 138 -0.74 -3.05 10.17
CA PHE A 138 0.43 -2.31 9.68
C PHE A 138 1.49 -3.23 9.07
N PHE A 139 1.63 -4.48 9.53
CA PHE A 139 2.48 -5.45 8.83
C PHE A 139 1.93 -5.79 7.45
N LEU A 140 0.61 -5.91 7.31
CA LEU A 140 -0.03 -6.10 6.01
C LEU A 140 0.21 -4.91 5.08
N ASP A 141 0.13 -3.68 5.60
CA ASP A 141 0.47 -2.46 4.87
C ASP A 141 1.92 -2.51 4.33
N TYR A 142 2.89 -2.88 5.18
CA TYR A 142 4.30 -3.01 4.77
C TYR A 142 4.53 -4.12 3.73
N VAL A 143 3.77 -5.21 3.79
CA VAL A 143 3.76 -6.22 2.71
C VAL A 143 3.28 -5.59 1.41
N GLY A 144 2.19 -4.83 1.44
CA GLY A 144 1.66 -4.10 0.29
C GLY A 144 2.71 -3.18 -0.34
N VAL A 145 3.41 -2.40 0.48
CA VAL A 145 4.49 -1.51 0.04
C VAL A 145 5.61 -2.30 -0.65
N ALA A 146 6.06 -3.43 -0.12
CA ALA A 146 7.09 -4.25 -0.75
C ALA A 146 6.65 -4.87 -2.08
N VAL A 147 5.38 -5.30 -2.18
CA VAL A 147 4.81 -5.81 -3.44
C VAL A 147 4.78 -4.71 -4.50
N TYR A 148 4.37 -3.50 -4.15
CA TYR A 148 4.41 -2.33 -5.04
C TYR A 148 5.84 -1.95 -5.43
N GLN A 149 6.78 -1.95 -4.49
CA GLN A 149 8.18 -1.61 -4.73
C GLN A 149 8.80 -2.53 -5.79
N TYR A 150 8.65 -3.85 -5.65
CA TYR A 150 9.11 -4.78 -6.69
C TYR A 150 8.36 -4.61 -8.02
N GLY A 151 7.03 -4.43 -7.98
CA GLY A 151 6.24 -4.18 -9.19
C GLY A 151 6.71 -2.93 -9.95
N SER A 152 7.09 -1.89 -9.21
CA SER A 152 7.62 -0.62 -9.73
C SER A 152 8.98 -0.84 -10.39
N ALA A 153 9.89 -1.54 -9.71
CA ALA A 153 11.19 -1.93 -10.26
C ALA A 153 11.02 -2.73 -11.55
N LEU A 154 10.11 -3.71 -11.56
CA LEU A 154 9.80 -4.52 -12.73
C LEU A 154 9.30 -3.65 -13.90
N ALA A 155 8.36 -2.75 -13.64
CA ALA A 155 7.84 -1.84 -14.66
C ALA A 155 8.93 -0.93 -15.25
N HIS A 156 9.78 -0.33 -14.42
CA HIS A 156 10.88 0.50 -14.94
C HIS A 156 11.92 -0.31 -15.70
N PHE A 157 12.20 -1.54 -15.25
CA PHE A 157 13.12 -2.42 -15.95
C PHE A 157 12.60 -2.85 -17.33
N TYR A 158 11.28 -3.02 -17.49
CA TYR A 158 10.68 -3.45 -18.76
C TYR A 158 10.27 -2.31 -19.68
N TYR A 159 9.93 -1.15 -19.14
CA TYR A 159 9.29 -0.07 -19.92
C TYR A 159 9.99 1.28 -19.83
N ALA A 160 11.02 1.45 -19.00
CA ALA A 160 11.72 2.74 -18.90
C ALA A 160 13.23 2.64 -19.10
N ILE A 161 13.80 1.43 -19.12
CA ILE A 161 15.25 1.23 -19.15
C ILE A 161 15.84 1.53 -20.53
N GLU A 162 16.86 2.37 -20.58
CA GLU A 162 17.61 2.59 -21.82
C GLU A 162 18.60 1.44 -22.08
N PRO A 163 18.87 1.05 -23.35
CA PRO A 163 19.75 -0.08 -23.68
C PRO A 163 21.14 -0.01 -23.02
N ALA A 164 21.71 1.19 -22.93
CA ALA A 164 23.02 1.41 -22.29
C ALA A 164 23.00 1.13 -20.78
N TRP A 165 21.89 1.42 -20.09
CA TRP A 165 21.72 1.09 -18.68
C TRP A 165 21.41 -0.40 -18.50
N HIS A 166 20.53 -0.96 -19.33
CA HIS A 166 20.19 -2.38 -19.33
C HIS A 166 21.43 -3.27 -19.42
N ALA A 167 22.35 -2.96 -20.35
CA ALA A 167 23.59 -3.72 -20.52
C ALA A 167 24.43 -3.83 -19.23
N ARG A 168 24.36 -2.83 -18.34
CA ARG A 168 25.11 -2.78 -17.08
C ARG A 168 24.43 -3.52 -15.93
N VAL A 169 23.10 -3.49 -15.87
CA VAL A 169 22.35 -3.91 -14.68
C VAL A 169 21.49 -5.17 -14.88
N GLN A 170 21.25 -5.63 -16.11
CA GLN A 170 20.33 -6.71 -16.45
C GLN A 170 20.49 -8.00 -15.61
N ALA A 171 21.73 -8.33 -15.22
CA ALA A 171 22.00 -9.55 -14.45
C ALA A 171 21.58 -9.45 -12.98
N ILE A 172 21.53 -8.25 -12.39
CA ILE A 172 21.38 -8.07 -10.94
C ILE A 172 20.14 -7.24 -10.55
N PHE A 173 19.57 -6.47 -11.47
CA PHE A 173 18.54 -5.48 -11.16
C PHE A 173 17.31 -6.09 -10.48
N LEU A 174 16.65 -7.06 -11.12
CA LEU A 174 15.42 -7.67 -10.58
C LEU A 174 15.67 -8.52 -9.30
N PRO A 175 16.72 -9.35 -9.21
CA PRO A 175 17.04 -10.04 -7.95
C PRO A 175 17.34 -9.08 -6.80
N MET A 176 18.07 -7.99 -7.05
CA MET A 176 18.37 -7.00 -6.02
C MET A 176 17.11 -6.22 -5.61
N ALA A 177 16.24 -5.86 -6.57
CA ALA A 177 14.96 -5.22 -6.27
C ALA A 177 14.07 -6.12 -5.40
N ALA A 178 13.98 -7.42 -5.70
CA ALA A 178 13.24 -8.39 -4.89
C ALA A 178 13.80 -8.48 -3.46
N PHE A 179 15.12 -8.58 -3.33
CA PHE A 179 15.79 -8.63 -2.03
C PHE A 179 15.55 -7.35 -1.22
N LEU A 180 15.72 -6.17 -1.82
CA LEU A 180 15.53 -4.88 -1.16
C LEU A 180 14.06 -4.62 -0.80
N ALA A 181 13.10 -5.08 -1.61
CA ALA A 181 11.67 -5.06 -1.28
C ALA A 181 11.36 -5.88 -0.03
N TRP A 182 11.81 -7.13 0.02
CA TRP A 182 11.66 -7.96 1.21
C TRP A 182 12.37 -7.37 2.43
N LEU A 183 13.58 -6.83 2.26
CA LEU A 183 14.34 -6.21 3.33
C LEU A 183 13.64 -4.95 3.87
N SER A 184 13.03 -4.15 3.01
CA SER A 184 12.23 -2.97 3.37
C SER A 184 10.99 -3.36 4.18
N CYS A 185 10.26 -4.41 3.76
CA CYS A 185 9.15 -4.97 4.54
C CYS A 185 9.64 -5.46 5.91
N THR A 186 10.72 -6.24 5.93
CA THR A 186 11.26 -6.83 7.15
C THR A 186 11.72 -5.76 8.13
N GLY A 187 12.45 -4.76 7.66
CA GLY A 187 12.88 -3.60 8.44
C GLY A 187 11.70 -2.82 9.03
N SER A 188 10.66 -2.56 8.23
CA SER A 188 9.44 -1.86 8.66
C SER A 188 8.65 -2.65 9.71
N CYS A 189 8.41 -3.94 9.47
CA CYS A 189 7.72 -4.80 10.42
C CYS A 189 8.51 -4.93 11.74
N TYR A 190 9.83 -5.11 11.65
CA TYR A 190 10.69 -5.23 12.83
C TYR A 190 10.75 -3.92 13.63
N ASN A 191 10.91 -2.77 12.96
CA ASN A 191 10.88 -1.46 13.59
C ASN A 191 9.56 -1.25 14.36
N LYS A 192 8.42 -1.56 13.71
CA LYS A 192 7.10 -1.46 14.32
C LYS A 192 6.93 -2.42 15.50
N TYR A 193 7.49 -3.63 15.46
CA TYR A 193 7.45 -4.60 16.56
C TYR A 193 8.26 -4.17 17.79
N ILE A 194 9.48 -3.67 17.55
CA ILE A 194 10.44 -3.31 18.60
C ILE A 194 10.06 -1.96 19.25
N GLN A 195 9.57 -1.00 18.47
CA GLN A 195 9.21 0.36 18.93
C GLN A 195 10.33 1.09 19.66
N LYS A 196 11.59 0.82 19.31
CA LYS A 196 12.73 1.49 19.94
C LYS A 196 12.75 2.94 19.48
N PRO A 197 12.67 3.91 20.41
CA PRO A 197 12.89 5.30 20.07
C PRO A 197 14.35 5.52 19.65
N GLY A 198 14.56 6.45 18.72
CA GLY A 198 15.90 6.89 18.30
C GLY A 198 16.30 6.49 16.89
N LEU A 199 17.57 6.75 16.56
CA LEU A 199 18.13 6.64 15.22
C LEU A 199 18.07 5.20 14.68
N LEU A 200 18.33 4.21 15.53
CA LEU A 200 18.41 2.79 15.13
C LEU A 200 17.12 2.27 14.48
N GLY A 201 15.95 2.63 15.02
CA GLY A 201 14.66 2.22 14.46
C GLY A 201 14.38 2.86 13.09
N ARG A 202 14.74 4.14 12.95
CA ARG A 202 14.67 4.85 11.66
C ARG A 202 15.62 4.25 10.64
N THR A 203 16.87 3.95 11.02
CA THR A 203 17.85 3.33 10.11
C THR A 203 17.38 1.97 9.60
N CYS A 204 16.79 1.12 10.44
CA CYS A 204 16.28 -0.20 10.03
C CYS A 204 15.15 -0.13 8.99
N GLN A 205 14.34 0.93 9.01
CA GLN A 205 13.23 1.11 8.07
C GLN A 205 13.64 1.94 6.85
N GLU A 206 14.27 3.09 7.07
CA GLU A 206 14.50 4.10 6.04
C GLU A 206 15.64 3.72 5.10
N VAL A 207 16.71 3.06 5.60
CA VAL A 207 17.87 2.72 4.76
C VAL A 207 17.53 1.68 3.68
N PRO A 208 16.91 0.52 4.00
CA PRO A 208 16.51 -0.43 2.97
C PRO A 208 15.57 0.19 1.92
N SER A 209 14.59 0.98 2.36
CA SER A 209 13.65 1.65 1.45
C SER A 209 14.32 2.71 0.57
N ALA A 210 15.27 3.48 1.10
CA ALA A 210 16.02 4.46 0.33
C ALA A 210 16.93 3.79 -0.71
N LEU A 211 17.62 2.70 -0.34
CA LEU A 211 18.44 1.90 -1.26
C LEU A 211 17.58 1.26 -2.36
N ALA A 212 16.41 0.75 -1.99
CA ALA A 212 15.48 0.20 -2.96
C ALA A 212 14.99 1.27 -3.94
N TYR A 213 14.55 2.42 -3.43
CA TYR A 213 14.12 3.52 -4.29
C TYR A 213 15.24 3.96 -5.24
N ALA A 214 16.48 4.09 -4.75
CA ALA A 214 17.63 4.47 -5.58
C ALA A 214 17.90 3.46 -6.70
N LEU A 215 17.76 2.16 -6.44
CA LEU A 215 17.84 1.13 -7.47
C LEU A 215 16.67 1.22 -8.45
N ASP A 216 15.44 1.21 -7.93
CA ASP A 216 14.21 1.09 -8.70
C ASP A 216 13.98 2.28 -9.63
N ILE A 217 14.37 3.49 -9.21
CA ILE A 217 14.23 4.71 -10.02
C ILE A 217 15.39 4.92 -10.99
N SER A 218 16.49 4.16 -10.85
CA SER A 218 17.69 4.35 -11.68
C SER A 218 17.45 4.27 -13.20
N PRO A 219 16.58 3.39 -13.75
CA PRO A 219 16.29 3.39 -15.19
C PRO A 219 15.65 4.70 -15.65
N VAL A 220 14.70 5.21 -14.86
CA VAL A 220 13.97 6.46 -15.12
C VAL A 220 14.92 7.66 -15.04
N VAL A 221 15.72 7.75 -13.98
CA VAL A 221 16.71 8.83 -13.82
C VAL A 221 17.71 8.81 -14.97
N HIS A 222 18.22 7.63 -15.33
CA HIS A 222 19.14 7.52 -16.47
C HIS A 222 18.47 8.03 -17.75
N ARG A 223 17.24 7.60 -18.07
CA ARG A 223 16.49 8.07 -19.24
C ARG A 223 16.31 9.59 -19.24
N ILE A 224 15.92 10.18 -18.11
CA ILE A 224 15.77 11.65 -17.97
C ILE A 224 17.09 12.37 -18.28
N LEU A 225 18.23 11.81 -17.88
CA LEU A 225 19.54 12.43 -18.09
C LEU A 225 20.09 12.28 -19.51
N VAL A 226 19.76 11.18 -20.20
CA VAL A 226 20.30 10.88 -21.54
C VAL A 226 19.35 11.22 -22.69
N SER A 227 18.06 11.46 -22.41
CA SER A 227 17.10 11.74 -23.48
C SER A 227 17.41 13.10 -24.15
N PRO A 228 17.67 13.12 -25.46
CA PRO A 228 17.90 14.36 -26.20
C PRO A 228 16.58 15.05 -26.61
N HIS A 229 15.44 14.37 -26.43
CA HIS A 229 14.14 14.79 -26.89
C HIS A 229 13.45 15.74 -25.92
N SER A 230 12.70 16.68 -26.47
CA SER A 230 11.83 17.57 -25.68
C SER A 230 10.65 16.79 -25.09
N ASP A 231 10.05 17.28 -23.99
CA ASP A 231 8.86 16.63 -23.37
C ASP A 231 7.67 16.53 -24.35
N THR A 232 7.67 17.33 -25.42
CA THR A 232 6.71 17.29 -26.53
C THR A 232 6.84 16.07 -27.46
N GLU A 233 8.00 15.42 -27.50
CA GLU A 233 8.29 14.25 -28.33
C GLU A 233 8.21 12.93 -27.53
N ASP A 234 8.39 13.01 -26.20
CA ASP A 234 8.29 11.88 -25.27
C ASP A 234 7.39 12.25 -24.07
N PRO A 235 6.05 12.14 -24.19
CA PRO A 235 5.12 12.54 -23.14
C PRO A 235 5.28 11.70 -21.86
N ALA A 236 5.77 10.46 -21.95
CA ALA A 236 6.03 9.61 -20.78
C ALA A 236 7.10 10.23 -19.85
N LEU A 237 8.05 10.98 -20.42
CA LEU A 237 9.13 11.61 -19.67
C LEU A 237 8.62 12.66 -18.68
N LEU A 238 7.60 13.44 -19.05
CA LEU A 238 6.95 14.40 -18.15
C LEU A 238 6.36 13.69 -16.94
N TYR A 239 5.61 12.61 -17.16
CA TYR A 239 5.01 11.84 -16.08
C TYR A 239 6.05 11.17 -15.18
N HIS A 240 7.17 10.68 -15.74
CA HIS A 240 8.30 10.19 -14.97
C HIS A 240 8.96 11.28 -14.11
N LYS A 241 9.14 12.51 -14.63
CA LYS A 241 9.62 13.65 -13.82
C LYS A 241 8.65 13.95 -12.68
N CYS A 242 7.34 14.00 -12.97
CA CYS A 242 6.30 14.18 -11.96
C CYS A 242 6.34 13.09 -10.88
N GLN A 243 6.48 11.82 -11.28
CA GLN A 243 6.63 10.68 -10.38
C GLN A 243 7.80 10.88 -9.41
N VAL A 244 8.98 11.27 -9.91
CA VAL A 244 10.16 11.54 -9.07
C VAL A 244 9.88 12.67 -8.08
N VAL A 245 9.33 13.80 -8.54
CA VAL A 245 8.99 14.95 -7.69
C VAL A 245 7.98 14.57 -6.61
N PHE A 246 6.90 13.88 -6.97
CA PHE A 246 5.87 13.46 -6.03
C PHE A 246 6.41 12.48 -4.99
N PHE A 247 7.28 11.54 -5.37
CA PHE A 247 7.93 10.65 -4.41
C PHE A 247 8.79 11.41 -3.40
N LEU A 248 9.61 12.37 -3.86
CA LEU A 248 10.46 13.17 -2.98
C LEU A 248 9.63 14.02 -2.00
N LEU A 249 8.52 14.59 -2.48
CA LEU A 249 7.57 15.31 -1.62
C LEU A 249 6.91 14.36 -0.60
N ALA A 250 6.47 13.17 -1.03
CA ALA A 250 5.90 12.16 -0.14
C ALA A 250 6.91 11.79 0.97
N ALA A 251 8.16 11.50 0.63
CA ALA A 251 9.21 11.20 1.59
C ALA A 251 9.45 12.35 2.59
N ALA A 252 9.46 13.60 2.11
CA ALA A 252 9.61 14.77 2.98
C ALA A 252 8.47 14.90 4.00
N PHE A 253 7.22 14.72 3.59
CA PHE A 253 6.06 14.78 4.48
C PHE A 253 6.00 13.60 5.45
N PHE A 254 6.43 12.41 5.03
CA PHE A 254 6.54 11.23 5.88
C PHE A 254 7.54 11.45 7.03
N SER A 255 8.68 12.09 6.77
CA SER A 255 9.76 12.24 7.76
C SER A 255 9.62 13.44 8.71
N THR A 256 8.86 14.47 8.34
CA THR A 256 8.90 15.78 9.04
C THR A 256 7.74 16.03 10.02
N PHE A 257 6.63 15.29 9.91
CA PHE A 257 5.39 15.51 10.69
C PHE A 257 4.86 16.94 10.55
N VAL A 258 5.05 17.56 9.39
CA VAL A 258 4.55 18.90 9.05
C VAL A 258 3.25 18.75 8.25
N PRO A 259 2.20 19.54 8.53
CA PRO A 259 2.17 20.76 9.36
C PRO A 259 1.75 20.57 10.83
N GLU A 260 1.38 19.36 11.28
CA GLU A 260 0.91 19.11 12.66
C GLU A 260 1.95 19.45 13.73
N ARG A 261 3.23 19.39 13.39
CA ARG A 261 4.33 19.89 14.23
C ARG A 261 4.28 21.41 14.43
N TRP A 262 3.83 22.17 13.44
CA TRP A 262 3.69 23.63 13.52
C TRP A 262 2.39 24.06 14.21
N PHE A 263 1.35 23.21 14.16
CA PHE A 263 0.05 23.48 14.79
C PHE A 263 -0.41 22.32 15.70
N PRO A 264 0.27 22.06 16.83
CA PRO A 264 -0.08 20.96 17.71
C PRO A 264 -1.53 21.02 18.17
N GLY A 265 -2.28 19.92 18.04
CA GLY A 265 -3.68 19.85 18.44
C GLY A 265 -4.67 20.56 17.51
N SER A 266 -4.22 21.12 16.39
CA SER A 266 -5.12 21.66 15.36
C SER A 266 -5.43 20.63 14.26
N CYS A 267 -4.54 19.66 14.08
CA CYS A 267 -4.60 18.70 12.97
C CYS A 267 -5.24 17.34 13.36
N HIS A 268 -6.25 17.33 14.24
CA HIS A 268 -6.81 16.08 14.77
C HIS A 268 -7.39 15.17 13.68
N VAL A 269 -8.14 15.74 12.74
CA VAL A 269 -8.80 15.00 11.65
C VAL A 269 -8.22 15.36 10.29
N PHE A 270 -7.85 16.62 10.07
CA PHE A 270 -7.37 17.14 8.78
C PHE A 270 -6.00 17.81 8.92
N GLY A 271 -5.24 17.82 7.83
CA GLY A 271 -3.96 18.54 7.75
C GLY A 271 -2.81 17.83 8.46
N GLN A 272 -2.86 16.50 8.60
CA GLN A 272 -1.71 15.74 9.10
C GLN A 272 -0.72 15.51 7.95
N GLY A 273 0.58 15.58 8.22
CA GLY A 273 1.64 15.31 7.26
C GLY A 273 1.55 13.90 6.69
N HIS A 274 1.09 12.93 7.49
CA HIS A 274 0.80 11.58 7.00
C HIS A 274 -0.30 11.54 5.93
N GLN A 275 -1.30 12.42 6.00
CA GLN A 275 -2.35 12.53 4.98
C GLN A 275 -1.78 13.11 3.68
N VAL A 276 -0.94 14.15 3.81
CA VAL A 276 -0.26 14.78 2.68
C VAL A 276 0.71 13.80 2.01
N PHE A 277 1.41 13.00 2.81
CA PHE A 277 2.22 11.87 2.34
C PHE A 277 1.39 10.90 1.49
N HIS A 278 0.22 10.44 1.96
CA HIS A 278 -0.65 9.56 1.17
C HIS A 278 -1.08 10.20 -0.15
N VAL A 279 -1.42 11.50 -0.15
CA VAL A 279 -1.81 12.21 -1.38
C VAL A 279 -0.68 12.21 -2.40
N PHE A 280 0.54 12.60 -1.99
CA PHE A 280 1.68 12.60 -2.91
C PHE A 280 2.09 11.19 -3.36
N LEU A 281 1.95 10.18 -2.50
CA LEU A 281 2.22 8.79 -2.88
C LEU A 281 1.23 8.30 -3.94
N VAL A 282 -0.07 8.62 -3.79
CA VAL A 282 -1.08 8.33 -4.82
C VAL A 282 -0.76 9.05 -6.13
N LEU A 283 -0.42 10.35 -6.09
CA LEU A 283 -0.05 11.10 -7.29
C LEU A 283 1.20 10.52 -7.97
N CYS A 284 2.19 10.09 -7.18
CA CYS A 284 3.38 9.38 -7.67
C CYS A 284 2.98 8.09 -8.40
N THR A 285 2.14 7.25 -7.81
CA THR A 285 1.66 6.01 -8.43
C THR A 285 0.88 6.28 -9.71
N LEU A 286 -0.02 7.27 -9.73
CA LEU A 286 -0.78 7.62 -10.92
C LEU A 286 0.13 8.11 -12.05
N ALA A 287 1.10 8.98 -11.74
CA ALA A 287 2.08 9.45 -12.71
C ALA A 287 2.95 8.30 -13.25
N GLN A 288 3.40 7.39 -12.39
CA GLN A 288 4.15 6.21 -12.81
C GLN A 288 3.34 5.32 -13.76
N LEU A 289 2.09 5.01 -13.39
CA LEU A 289 1.22 4.16 -14.21
C LEU A 289 0.93 4.80 -15.57
N GLU A 290 0.78 6.12 -15.63
CA GLU A 290 0.61 6.83 -16.89
C GLU A 290 1.87 6.77 -17.76
N ALA A 291 3.04 7.09 -17.20
CA ALA A 291 4.31 7.01 -17.91
C ALA A 291 4.55 5.61 -18.48
N VAL A 292 4.38 4.58 -17.65
CA VAL A 292 4.60 3.19 -18.02
C VAL A 292 3.60 2.71 -19.07
N THR A 293 2.34 3.16 -19.03
CA THR A 293 1.37 2.82 -20.09
C THR A 293 1.74 3.46 -21.42
N LEU A 294 2.15 4.75 -21.42
CA LEU A 294 2.63 5.41 -22.63
C LEU A 294 3.85 4.69 -23.22
N ASP A 295 4.77 4.24 -22.37
CA ASP A 295 5.96 3.50 -22.81
C ASP A 295 5.65 2.09 -23.31
N TYR A 296 4.74 1.38 -22.64
CA TYR A 296 4.24 0.07 -23.09
C TYR A 296 3.67 0.15 -24.51
N GLU A 297 2.94 1.22 -24.83
CA GLU A 297 2.34 1.43 -26.16
C GLU A 297 3.36 1.93 -27.19
N ALA A 298 4.14 2.95 -26.85
CA ALA A 298 4.96 3.68 -27.82
C ALA A 298 6.35 3.06 -28.06
N ARG A 299 6.90 2.32 -27.08
CA ARG A 299 8.31 1.92 -27.07
C ARG A 299 8.54 0.40 -27.09
N ARG A 300 7.51 -0.40 -27.35
CA ARG A 300 7.63 -1.87 -27.53
C ARG A 300 8.82 -2.30 -28.40
N PRO A 301 9.09 -1.71 -29.59
CA PRO A 301 10.21 -2.12 -30.45
C PRO A 301 11.59 -1.96 -29.80
N VAL A 302 11.73 -1.09 -28.81
CA VAL A 302 12.97 -0.88 -28.06
C VAL A 302 13.13 -1.94 -26.97
N TYR A 303 12.05 -2.30 -26.28
CA TYR A 303 12.10 -3.14 -25.07
C TYR A 303 11.98 -4.63 -25.34
N GLU A 304 11.20 -5.05 -26.33
CA GLU A 304 11.00 -6.47 -26.66
C GLU A 304 12.31 -7.22 -26.97
N PRO A 305 13.26 -6.63 -27.73
CA PRO A 305 14.57 -7.26 -27.96
C PRO A 305 15.46 -7.34 -26.72
N LEU A 306 15.29 -6.44 -25.74
CA LEU A 306 16.11 -6.42 -24.52
C LEU A 306 15.74 -7.58 -23.59
N HIS A 307 14.47 -7.96 -23.56
CA HIS A 307 13.95 -8.93 -22.59
C HIS A 307 13.66 -10.32 -23.15
N THR A 308 13.91 -10.55 -24.44
CA THR A 308 13.70 -11.86 -25.10
C THR A 308 14.54 -12.99 -24.50
N ARG A 309 15.66 -12.64 -23.85
CA ARG A 309 16.54 -13.59 -23.13
C ARG A 309 16.74 -13.20 -21.66
N CYS A 310 15.72 -12.61 -21.02
CA CYS A 310 15.81 -12.27 -19.62
C CYS A 310 16.16 -13.54 -18.80
N PRO A 311 17.32 -13.59 -18.11
CA PRO A 311 17.77 -14.79 -17.40
C PRO A 311 16.91 -15.08 -16.16
N HIS A 312 16.10 -14.10 -15.74
CA HIS A 312 15.31 -14.16 -14.51
C HIS A 312 13.84 -14.39 -14.80
N ASN A 313 13.26 -15.37 -14.11
CA ASN A 313 11.82 -15.53 -14.07
C ASN A 313 11.23 -14.48 -13.11
N PHE A 314 10.83 -13.32 -13.65
CA PHE A 314 10.30 -12.21 -12.87
C PHE A 314 9.03 -12.59 -12.10
N SER A 315 8.22 -13.53 -12.61
CA SER A 315 7.04 -14.04 -11.90
C SER A 315 7.44 -14.85 -10.67
N ALA A 316 8.50 -15.66 -10.76
CA ALA A 316 9.04 -16.38 -9.61
C ALA A 316 9.61 -15.42 -8.56
N LEU A 317 10.34 -14.38 -8.98
CA LEU A 317 10.85 -13.33 -8.08
C LEU A 317 9.72 -12.52 -7.42
N PHE A 318 8.64 -12.22 -8.16
CA PHE A 318 7.44 -11.59 -7.62
C PHE A 318 6.81 -12.45 -6.51
N LEU A 319 6.55 -13.73 -6.80
CA LEU A 319 5.96 -14.67 -5.85
C LEU A 319 6.87 -14.89 -4.64
N LEU A 320 8.19 -14.96 -4.84
CA LEU A 320 9.17 -15.05 -3.77
C LEU A 320 9.11 -13.82 -2.85
N THR A 321 9.03 -12.62 -3.43
CA THR A 321 8.95 -11.35 -2.68
C THR A 321 7.65 -11.27 -1.87
N VAL A 322 6.51 -11.64 -2.47
CA VAL A 322 5.22 -11.73 -1.78
C VAL A 322 5.29 -12.74 -0.64
N GLY A 323 5.73 -13.97 -0.94
CA GLY A 323 5.77 -15.07 0.02
C GLY A 323 6.69 -14.80 1.20
N SER A 324 7.89 -14.26 0.95
CA SER A 324 8.85 -13.92 2.00
C SER A 324 8.35 -12.77 2.89
N SER A 325 7.74 -11.74 2.30
CA SER A 325 7.18 -10.61 3.04
C SER A 325 5.98 -11.02 3.90
N VAL A 326 5.07 -11.83 3.35
CA VAL A 326 3.92 -12.39 4.09
C VAL A 326 4.41 -13.29 5.23
N LEU A 327 5.41 -14.13 4.99
CA LEU A 327 6.01 -14.98 6.02
C LEU A 327 6.61 -14.13 7.15
N THR A 328 7.36 -13.07 6.84
CA THR A 328 7.88 -12.14 7.84
C THR A 328 6.75 -11.51 8.67
N ALA A 329 5.71 -10.98 8.02
CA ALA A 329 4.56 -10.38 8.69
C ALA A 329 3.81 -11.37 9.61
N PHE A 330 3.68 -12.63 9.15
CA PHE A 330 3.06 -13.70 9.92
C PHE A 330 3.90 -14.05 11.16
N LEU A 331 5.21 -14.29 10.99
CA LEU A 331 6.10 -14.63 12.10
C LEU A 331 6.13 -13.53 13.16
N LEU A 332 6.24 -12.26 12.75
CA LEU A 332 6.20 -11.13 13.67
C LEU A 332 4.83 -10.98 14.35
N SER A 333 3.73 -11.26 13.67
CA SER A 333 2.40 -11.30 14.29
C SER A 333 2.31 -12.38 15.40
N GLN A 334 2.94 -13.54 15.20
CA GLN A 334 3.01 -14.57 16.25
C GLN A 334 3.83 -14.11 17.46
N LEU A 335 4.95 -13.40 17.23
CA LEU A 335 5.74 -12.81 18.32
C LEU A 335 4.95 -11.74 19.08
N VAL A 336 4.21 -10.87 18.37
CA VAL A 336 3.29 -9.89 18.98
C VAL A 336 2.26 -10.60 19.85
N ARG A 337 1.64 -11.68 19.36
CA ARG A 337 0.65 -12.45 20.12
C ARG A 337 1.23 -12.99 21.43
N ARG A 338 2.45 -13.54 21.39
CA ARG A 338 3.17 -14.02 22.59
C ARG A 338 3.44 -12.87 23.56
N LYS A 339 4.03 -11.77 23.07
CA LYS A 339 4.33 -10.56 23.85
C LYS A 339 3.08 -10.00 24.56
N LEU A 340 1.94 -9.94 23.87
CA LEU A 340 0.68 -9.47 24.45
C LEU A 340 0.09 -10.45 25.46
N SER A 341 0.23 -11.76 25.24
CA SER A 341 -0.20 -12.77 26.21
C SER A 341 0.60 -12.72 27.51
N GLU A 342 1.91 -12.42 27.43
CA GLU A 342 2.78 -12.24 28.60
C GLU A 342 2.42 -10.97 29.38
N LYS A 343 2.04 -9.89 28.70
CA LYS A 343 1.57 -8.63 29.32
C LYS A 343 0.27 -8.78 30.13
N THR A 344 -0.51 -9.83 29.86
CA THR A 344 -1.84 -10.06 30.47
C THR A 344 -1.80 -11.08 31.60
N LYS A 345 -0.65 -11.76 31.79
CA LYS A 345 -0.33 -12.58 32.97
C LYS A 345 0.29 -11.71 34.04
#